data_AF-A0A8T3LNM2-F1
#
_entry.id   AF-A0A8T3LNM2-F1
#
_cell.length_a   1.000
_cell.length_b   1.000
_cell.length_c   1.000
_cell.angle_alpha   90.00
_cell.angle_beta   90.00
_cell.angle_gamma   90.00
#
_symmetry.space_group_name_H-M   'P 1'
#
loop_
_entity.id
_entity.type
_entity.pdbx_description
1 polymer ?
#
loop_
_entity_poly.entity_id
_entity_poly.type
_entity_poly.pdbx_seq_one_letter_code
_entity_poly.pdbx_strand_id
1 'polypeptide(L)'
;MTDHGIDDRQEHLEQGVGTTPVTQDGHGAAHPGPGSTAVAGTHADHGQGSHDAGQMTGHDAGQMTGHAAGHRAGHAAGHGAGHDRHAGHSVAMFRDKFWISLALTIPVLIWSHDVQMWLGYQAPQFPGSEWIAAALGTAVFVYGGVVFLRGAAGELADRKPGMMTLISLAITVAFVTSLASTFGYFQVEIWWELSTLITIMLLGHWLEMRSIAQARG
;
A
#
# COMPACT_ATOMS: atom_id res chain seq x y z
N MET A 1 9.30 -47.80 -46.31
CA MET A 1 10.18 -46.69 -45.90
C MET A 1 9.24 -45.58 -45.43
N THR A 2 9.05 -45.54 -44.10
CA THR A 2 8.46 -44.48 -43.25
C THR A 2 7.19 -43.76 -43.69
N ASP A 3 6.07 -44.19 -43.09
CA ASP A 3 4.89 -43.40 -42.79
C ASP A 3 4.95 -43.08 -41.27
N HIS A 4 4.90 -41.79 -40.90
CA HIS A 4 4.76 -41.29 -39.52
C HIS A 4 3.42 -40.56 -39.51
N GLY A 5 2.37 -41.05 -38.85
CA GLY A 5 2.32 -41.29 -37.41
C GLY A 5 1.73 -40.06 -36.70
N ILE A 6 0.48 -39.73 -37.04
CA ILE A 6 -0.38 -38.82 -36.29
C ILE A 6 -1.36 -39.71 -35.54
N ASP A 7 -1.29 -39.77 -34.21
CA ASP A 7 -2.49 -39.64 -33.35
C ASP A 7 -2.18 -39.62 -31.84
N ASP A 8 -3.10 -38.96 -31.14
CA ASP A 8 -3.57 -39.25 -29.78
C ASP A 8 -2.60 -39.12 -28.60
N ARG A 9 -2.43 -37.90 -28.11
CA ARG A 9 -2.32 -37.66 -26.66
C ARG A 9 -2.97 -36.35 -26.22
N GLN A 10 -3.94 -36.53 -25.31
CA GLN A 10 -4.41 -35.61 -24.26
C GLN A 10 -5.80 -35.01 -24.44
N GLU A 11 -6.83 -35.85 -24.31
CA GLU A 11 -8.10 -35.43 -23.70
C GLU A 11 -8.50 -36.42 -22.62
N HIS A 12 -8.13 -36.15 -21.38
CA HIS A 12 -8.74 -36.73 -20.20
C HIS A 12 -8.25 -35.91 -19.00
N LEU A 13 -9.15 -35.11 -18.41
CA LEU A 13 -9.27 -34.77 -16.98
C LEU A 13 -10.29 -33.61 -16.83
N GLU A 14 -11.55 -33.81 -17.26
CA GLU A 14 -12.67 -33.08 -16.68
C GLU A 14 -13.16 -33.87 -15.45
N GLN A 15 -12.78 -33.40 -14.27
CA GLN A 15 -13.43 -33.73 -13.00
C GLN A 15 -14.51 -32.64 -12.80
N GLY A 16 -15.80 -32.93 -12.84
CA GLY A 16 -16.50 -33.74 -11.86
C GLY A 16 -17.30 -32.83 -10.90
N VAL A 17 -18.32 -32.13 -11.41
CA VAL A 17 -19.33 -31.43 -10.61
C VAL A 17 -20.52 -32.38 -10.43
N GLY A 18 -20.79 -32.78 -9.19
CA GLY A 18 -21.88 -33.69 -8.84
C GLY A 18 -22.24 -33.59 -7.35
N THR A 19 -23.45 -33.10 -7.10
CA THR A 19 -24.13 -32.83 -5.83
C THR A 19 -24.34 -34.06 -4.93
N THR A 20 -24.43 -33.86 -3.59
CA THR A 20 -25.29 -34.64 -2.66
C THR A 20 -25.38 -33.96 -1.27
N PRO A 21 -26.38 -34.32 -0.43
CA PRO A 21 -27.13 -33.39 0.42
C PRO A 21 -26.83 -33.44 1.94
N VAL A 22 -27.47 -32.49 2.64
CA VAL A 22 -27.77 -32.37 4.09
C VAL A 22 -27.55 -33.60 4.97
N THR A 23 -26.87 -33.38 6.11
CA THR A 23 -27.15 -34.04 7.39
C THR A 23 -27.03 -33.02 8.53
N GLN A 24 -28.06 -33.03 9.35
CA GLN A 24 -28.37 -32.22 10.51
C GLN A 24 -27.83 -32.92 11.76
N ASP A 25 -27.00 -32.25 12.54
CA ASP A 25 -26.71 -32.66 13.92
C ASP A 25 -26.67 -31.41 14.81
N GLY A 26 -27.63 -31.35 15.73
CA GLY A 26 -27.73 -30.31 16.75
C GLY A 26 -26.93 -30.68 17.99
N HIS A 27 -26.22 -29.70 18.54
CA HIS A 27 -25.82 -29.70 19.94
C HIS A 27 -26.03 -28.31 20.53
N GLY A 28 -27.00 -28.22 21.44
CA GLY A 28 -27.19 -27.07 22.32
C GLY A 28 -26.37 -27.22 23.60
N ALA A 29 -25.93 -26.08 24.13
CA ALA A 29 -25.71 -25.78 25.54
C ALA A 29 -25.31 -24.29 25.60
N ALA A 30 -26.24 -23.36 25.85
CA ALA A 30 -26.63 -22.88 27.18
C ALA A 30 -25.45 -22.33 28.01
N HIS A 31 -25.12 -21.05 27.81
CA HIS A 31 -24.34 -20.25 28.76
C HIS A 31 -25.31 -19.48 29.69
N PRO A 32 -25.25 -19.67 31.01
CA PRO A 32 -25.88 -18.76 31.95
C PRO A 32 -24.87 -17.68 32.36
N GLY A 33 -25.24 -16.40 32.17
CA GLY A 33 -24.62 -15.29 32.87
C GLY A 33 -25.24 -15.12 34.26
N PRO A 34 -24.49 -14.67 35.28
CA PRO A 34 -25.08 -14.14 36.50
C PRO A 34 -25.13 -12.61 36.44
N GLY A 35 -26.32 -12.07 36.69
CA GLY A 35 -26.56 -10.65 36.90
C GLY A 35 -26.17 -10.17 38.30
N SER A 36 -25.89 -8.86 38.36
CA SER A 36 -26.23 -7.88 39.39
C SER A 36 -26.47 -8.36 40.83
N THR A 37 -25.61 -7.94 41.75
CA THR A 37 -26.02 -7.51 43.09
C THR A 37 -25.33 -6.20 43.45
N ALA A 38 -26.16 -5.18 43.69
CA ALA A 38 -25.78 -3.93 44.34
C ALA A 38 -25.81 -4.14 45.86
N VAL A 39 -24.77 -3.70 46.57
CA VAL A 39 -24.83 -3.45 48.02
C VAL A 39 -23.99 -2.21 48.34
N ALA A 40 -24.66 -1.21 48.91
CA ALA A 40 -24.08 -0.02 49.50
C ALA A 40 -23.48 -0.35 50.88
N GLY A 41 -22.37 0.31 51.23
CA GLY A 41 -21.75 0.17 52.55
C GLY A 41 -20.55 1.10 52.75
N THR A 42 -20.83 2.31 53.21
CA THR A 42 -19.93 3.26 53.88
C THR A 42 -18.95 2.61 54.85
N HIS A 43 -17.68 3.04 54.87
CA HIS A 43 -16.92 3.31 56.10
C HIS A 43 -15.71 4.22 55.79
N ALA A 44 -15.62 5.30 56.56
CA ALA A 44 -14.52 6.24 56.61
C ALA A 44 -13.74 6.04 57.92
N ASP A 45 -12.48 6.47 57.87
CA ASP A 45 -11.61 6.91 58.97
C ASP A 45 -10.71 5.90 59.73
N HIS A 46 -9.60 6.50 60.22
CA HIS A 46 -8.47 6.03 61.03
C HIS A 46 -7.25 5.58 60.20
N GLY A 47 -6.03 6.05 60.42
CA GLY A 47 -5.44 6.89 61.45
C GLY A 47 -3.91 6.76 61.33
N GLN A 48 -3.18 7.78 61.82
CA GLN A 48 -1.73 7.98 61.73
C GLN A 48 -0.85 6.87 62.31
N GLY A 49 0.40 6.78 61.83
CA GLY A 49 1.50 6.10 62.53
C GLY A 49 2.82 6.13 61.75
N SER A 50 3.73 7.02 62.15
CA SER A 50 5.14 7.11 61.75
C SER A 50 6.01 6.03 62.44
N HIS A 51 7.34 6.05 62.17
CA HIS A 51 8.46 5.22 62.71
C HIS A 51 8.82 4.01 61.83
N ASP A 52 10.06 3.63 61.52
CA ASP A 52 11.42 4.11 61.82
C ASP A 52 12.39 3.35 60.87
N ALA A 53 13.61 3.87 60.72
CA ALA A 53 14.69 3.27 59.96
C ALA A 53 15.28 2.03 60.66
N GLY A 54 15.67 1.01 59.88
CA GLY A 54 16.36 -0.18 60.39
C GLY A 54 17.05 -0.97 59.28
N GLN A 55 18.38 -0.99 59.35
CA GLN A 55 19.30 -1.63 58.41
C GLN A 55 19.53 -3.11 58.78
N MET A 56 19.96 -3.91 57.78
CA MET A 56 20.85 -5.09 57.84
C MET A 56 20.32 -6.49 57.45
N THR A 57 21.16 -7.11 56.60
CA THR A 57 21.57 -8.54 56.49
C THR A 57 20.65 -9.59 55.89
N GLY A 58 20.93 -9.88 54.60
CA GLY A 58 21.53 -11.13 54.12
C GLY A 58 20.86 -12.47 54.45
N HIS A 59 20.35 -13.17 53.44
CA HIS A 59 20.29 -14.63 53.39
C HIS A 59 20.49 -15.15 51.96
N ASP A 60 21.30 -16.21 51.90
CA ASP A 60 21.80 -16.92 50.73
C ASP A 60 20.89 -18.12 50.37
N ALA A 61 21.07 -18.62 49.14
CA ALA A 61 20.75 -19.95 48.61
C ALA A 61 19.30 -20.46 48.52
N GLY A 62 18.86 -20.71 47.27
CA GLY A 62 17.69 -21.54 46.92
C GLY A 62 17.60 -21.80 45.42
N GLN A 63 17.92 -23.02 45.01
CA GLN A 63 18.21 -23.48 43.64
C GLN A 63 16.95 -23.91 42.86
N MET A 64 17.09 -23.94 41.53
CA MET A 64 16.30 -24.68 40.51
C MET A 64 14.95 -24.14 40.02
N THR A 65 14.89 -23.74 38.75
CA THR A 65 14.33 -24.58 37.67
C THR A 65 14.52 -23.92 36.30
N GLY A 66 14.99 -24.70 35.33
CA GLY A 66 15.37 -24.24 34.00
C GLY A 66 14.18 -23.93 33.09
N HIS A 67 14.29 -22.85 32.33
CA HIS A 67 13.51 -22.64 31.12
C HIS A 67 14.43 -22.64 29.91
N ALA A 68 14.41 -23.79 29.23
CA ALA A 68 15.01 -23.98 27.92
C ALA A 68 14.17 -23.29 26.83
N ALA A 69 14.88 -22.56 25.98
CA ALA A 69 14.73 -22.37 24.54
C ALA A 69 13.32 -22.50 23.90
N GLY A 70 12.88 -21.41 23.28
CA GLY A 70 11.84 -21.48 22.25
C GLY A 70 11.12 -20.19 21.88
N HIS A 71 11.72 -19.00 22.04
CA HIS A 71 11.11 -17.79 21.50
C HIS A 71 11.18 -17.81 19.97
N ARG A 72 10.01 -18.09 19.37
CA ARG A 72 9.74 -17.94 17.94
C ARG A 72 10.14 -16.53 17.50
N ALA A 73 11.20 -16.44 16.70
CA ALA A 73 11.50 -15.26 15.90
C ALA A 73 10.45 -15.13 14.79
N GLY A 74 9.27 -14.67 15.15
CA GLY A 74 8.33 -14.07 14.21
C GLY A 74 8.79 -12.65 13.92
N HIS A 75 9.81 -12.50 13.08
CA HIS A 75 10.04 -11.22 12.40
C HIS A 75 8.96 -11.06 11.33
N ALA A 76 7.74 -10.77 11.77
CA ALA A 76 6.80 -10.05 10.94
C ALA A 76 7.51 -8.77 10.52
N ALA A 77 7.65 -8.59 9.21
CA ALA A 77 8.12 -7.36 8.61
C ALA A 77 7.33 -6.21 9.24
N GLY A 78 8.00 -5.47 10.13
CA GLY A 78 7.45 -4.27 10.72
C GLY A 78 7.21 -3.29 9.58
N HIS A 79 5.95 -3.18 9.17
CA HIS A 79 5.42 -2.03 8.48
C HIS A 79 5.68 -0.81 9.36
N GLY A 80 6.86 -0.24 9.20
CA GLY A 80 7.22 1.07 9.75
C GLY A 80 6.48 2.12 8.94
N ALA A 81 5.17 2.22 9.16
CA ALA A 81 4.39 3.43 8.97
C ALA A 81 4.95 4.48 9.95
N GLY A 82 6.12 5.02 9.63
CA GLY A 82 6.82 6.01 10.41
C GLY A 82 6.11 7.35 10.29
N HIS A 83 5.32 7.67 11.31
CA HIS A 83 4.68 8.96 11.59
C HIS A 83 3.37 9.28 10.88
N ASP A 84 2.34 8.48 11.20
CA ASP A 84 0.96 8.96 11.34
C ASP A 84 0.89 10.07 12.41
N ARG A 85 1.05 11.33 12.00
CA ARG A 85 0.52 12.47 12.77
C ARG A 85 -0.37 13.27 11.83
N HIS A 86 -1.67 12.99 11.95
CA HIS A 86 -2.81 13.54 11.20
C HIS A 86 -3.19 12.78 9.91
N ALA A 87 -3.84 11.61 10.04
CA ALA A 87 -4.39 10.81 8.93
C ALA A 87 -5.32 11.58 7.97
N GLY A 88 -5.95 12.67 8.44
CA GLY A 88 -6.75 13.55 7.58
C GLY A 88 -5.92 14.38 6.59
N HIS A 89 -4.66 14.68 6.92
CA HIS A 89 -3.77 15.49 6.06
C HIS A 89 -3.15 14.65 4.93
N SER A 90 -2.97 13.34 5.11
CA SER A 90 -2.40 12.46 4.08
C SER A 90 -3.43 12.04 3.03
N VAL A 91 -4.61 11.57 3.44
CA VAL A 91 -5.66 11.10 2.50
C VAL A 91 -6.12 12.22 1.58
N ALA A 92 -6.39 13.41 2.12
CA ALA A 92 -6.86 14.57 1.35
C ALA A 92 -5.80 15.03 0.36
N MET A 93 -4.53 15.07 0.76
CA MET A 93 -3.42 15.43 -0.12
C MET A 93 -3.32 14.49 -1.32
N PHE A 94 -3.34 13.16 -1.11
CA PHE A 94 -3.24 12.20 -2.22
C PHE A 94 -4.47 12.27 -3.14
N ARG A 95 -5.67 12.46 -2.57
CA ARG A 95 -6.90 12.70 -3.33
C ARG A 95 -6.77 13.94 -4.24
N ASP A 96 -6.38 15.07 -3.66
CA ASP A 96 -6.33 16.34 -4.37
C ASP A 96 -5.26 16.30 -5.47
N LYS A 97 -4.11 15.68 -5.17
CA LYS A 97 -3.06 15.43 -6.15
C LYS A 97 -3.51 14.52 -7.27
N PHE A 98 -4.19 13.42 -6.94
CA PHE A 98 -4.74 12.50 -7.93
C PHE A 98 -5.69 13.22 -8.90
N TRP A 99 -6.66 13.99 -8.42
CA TRP A 99 -7.64 14.63 -9.31
C TRP A 99 -7.00 15.67 -10.24
N ILE A 100 -6.05 16.46 -9.74
CA ILE A 100 -5.35 17.44 -10.57
C ILE A 100 -4.45 16.72 -11.58
N SER A 101 -3.68 15.71 -11.16
CA SER A 101 -2.84 14.91 -12.06
C SER A 101 -3.67 14.16 -13.10
N LEU A 102 -4.85 13.65 -12.74
CA LEU A 102 -5.79 13.01 -13.67
C LEU A 102 -6.31 14.02 -14.70
N ALA A 103 -6.75 15.20 -14.24
CA ALA A 103 -7.23 16.26 -15.13
C ALA A 103 -6.15 16.72 -16.11
N LEU A 104 -4.88 16.77 -15.69
CA LEU A 104 -3.75 17.07 -16.57
C LEU A 104 -3.38 15.91 -17.51
N THR A 105 -3.53 14.67 -17.04
CA THR A 105 -3.22 13.47 -17.83
C THR A 105 -4.19 13.30 -18.99
N ILE A 106 -5.46 13.66 -18.83
CA ILE A 106 -6.46 13.52 -19.90
C ILE A 106 -6.04 14.26 -21.19
N PRO A 107 -5.70 15.57 -21.17
CA PRO A 107 -5.17 16.23 -22.36
C PRO A 107 -3.85 15.63 -22.87
N VAL A 108 -2.96 15.12 -21.99
CA VAL A 108 -1.74 14.43 -22.44
C VAL A 108 -2.11 13.22 -23.31
N LEU A 109 -3.09 12.42 -22.89
CA LEU A 109 -3.56 11.27 -23.67
C LEU A 109 -4.22 11.69 -25.00
N ILE A 110 -4.97 12.78 -25.00
CA ILE A 110 -5.67 13.28 -26.20
C ILE A 110 -4.66 13.73 -27.28
N TRP A 111 -3.58 14.39 -26.89
CA TRP A 111 -2.57 14.88 -27.83
C TRP A 111 -1.42 13.91 -28.08
N SER A 112 -1.43 12.72 -27.48
CA SER A 112 -0.37 11.73 -27.66
C SER A 112 -0.48 11.00 -29.00
N HIS A 113 0.64 10.81 -29.70
CA HIS A 113 0.66 10.16 -31.01
C HIS A 113 0.23 8.69 -30.96
N ASP A 114 0.75 7.92 -30.01
CA ASP A 114 0.46 6.49 -29.87
C ASP A 114 -1.03 6.25 -29.58
N VAL A 115 -1.61 7.07 -28.70
CA VAL A 115 -3.03 7.01 -28.34
C VAL A 115 -3.91 7.36 -29.55
N GLN A 116 -3.53 8.37 -30.34
CA GLN A 116 -4.20 8.72 -31.60
C GLN A 116 -4.13 7.58 -32.61
N MET A 117 -2.97 6.92 -32.75
CA MET A 117 -2.77 5.80 -33.66
C MET A 117 -3.64 4.60 -33.29
N TRP A 118 -3.69 4.23 -32.01
CA TRP A 118 -4.48 3.08 -31.54
C TRP A 118 -5.99 3.30 -31.67
N LEU A 119 -6.46 4.53 -31.43
CA LEU A 119 -7.87 4.88 -31.47
C LEU A 119 -8.31 5.41 -32.85
N GLY A 120 -7.40 5.59 -33.80
CA GLY A 120 -7.69 5.98 -35.18
C GLY A 120 -8.26 7.40 -35.33
N TYR A 121 -7.95 8.32 -34.42
CA TYR A 121 -8.38 9.73 -34.49
C TYR A 121 -7.18 10.66 -34.63
N GLN A 122 -7.48 11.93 -34.89
CA GLN A 122 -6.48 12.99 -34.94
C GLN A 122 -6.92 14.14 -34.04
N ALA A 123 -6.06 14.53 -33.11
CA ALA A 123 -6.28 15.69 -32.27
C ALA A 123 -6.21 16.98 -33.11
N PRO A 124 -6.90 18.06 -32.70
CA PRO A 124 -6.79 19.35 -33.38
C PRO A 124 -5.33 19.81 -33.46
N GLN A 125 -4.87 20.07 -34.69
CA GLN A 125 -3.52 20.54 -34.96
C GLN A 125 -3.50 22.07 -35.05
N PHE A 126 -2.60 22.68 -34.29
CA PHE A 126 -2.38 24.12 -34.29
C PHE A 126 -0.92 24.39 -33.88
N PRO A 127 -0.36 25.58 -34.16
CA PRO A 127 1.01 25.88 -33.79
C PRO A 127 1.25 25.63 -32.29
N GLY A 128 2.16 24.71 -31.97
CA GLY A 128 2.48 24.31 -30.61
C GLY A 128 1.74 23.08 -30.06
N SER A 129 0.82 22.46 -30.80
CA SER A 129 0.09 21.26 -30.36
C SER A 129 1.02 20.09 -30.01
N GLU A 130 2.14 19.97 -30.72
CA GLU A 130 3.20 18.97 -30.48
C GLU A 130 3.87 19.08 -29.10
N TRP A 131 3.84 20.26 -28.47
CA TRP A 131 4.45 20.48 -27.14
C TRP A 131 3.48 20.22 -25.98
N ILE A 132 2.20 19.97 -26.26
CA ILE A 132 1.17 19.80 -25.22
C ILE A 132 1.48 18.61 -24.33
N ALA A 133 1.78 17.46 -24.92
CA ALA A 133 2.12 16.25 -24.18
C ALA A 133 3.36 16.47 -23.30
N ALA A 134 4.39 17.13 -23.83
CA ALA A 134 5.62 17.44 -23.09
C ALA A 134 5.38 18.43 -21.94
N ALA A 135 4.67 19.52 -22.20
CA ALA A 135 4.40 20.57 -21.21
C ALA A 135 3.51 20.06 -20.07
N LEU A 136 2.40 19.39 -20.41
CA LEU A 136 1.47 18.87 -19.41
C LEU A 136 2.02 17.63 -18.72
N GLY A 137 2.73 16.75 -19.43
CA GLY A 137 3.42 15.61 -18.81
C GLY A 137 4.50 16.06 -17.82
N THR A 138 5.23 17.13 -18.13
CA THR A 138 6.15 17.77 -17.18
C THR A 138 5.41 18.32 -15.97
N ALA A 139 4.25 18.96 -16.16
CA ALA A 139 3.41 19.44 -15.05
C ALA A 139 2.92 18.27 -14.16
N VAL A 140 2.51 17.15 -14.75
CA VAL A 140 2.14 15.93 -14.01
C VAL A 140 3.33 15.39 -13.20
N PHE A 141 4.52 15.35 -13.81
CA PHE A 141 5.75 14.93 -13.12
C PHE A 141 6.10 15.82 -11.93
N VAL A 142 6.12 17.14 -12.12
CA VAL A 142 6.48 18.09 -11.05
C VAL A 142 5.41 18.15 -9.97
N TYR A 143 4.13 18.13 -10.31
CA TYR A 143 3.05 18.29 -9.33
C TYR A 143 2.67 16.98 -8.64
N GLY A 144 2.46 15.93 -9.41
CA GLY A 144 2.07 14.61 -8.93
C GLY A 144 3.27 13.81 -8.43
N GLY A 145 4.33 13.76 -9.24
CA GLY A 145 5.54 12.97 -8.99
C GLY A 145 6.31 13.38 -7.72
N VAL A 146 6.24 14.66 -7.31
CA VAL A 146 6.97 15.17 -6.14
C VAL A 146 6.71 14.39 -4.84
N VAL A 147 5.55 13.77 -4.69
CA VAL A 147 5.24 12.95 -3.51
C VAL A 147 6.15 11.72 -3.45
N PHE A 148 6.33 11.05 -4.60
CA PHE A 148 7.19 9.88 -4.73
C PHE A 148 8.66 10.25 -4.61
N LEU A 149 9.09 11.35 -5.26
CA LEU A 149 10.46 11.84 -5.17
C LEU A 149 10.87 12.19 -3.73
N ARG A 150 9.98 12.85 -2.97
CA ARG A 150 10.23 13.20 -1.56
C ARG A 150 10.26 11.95 -0.66
N GLY A 151 9.36 11.00 -0.87
CA GLY A 151 9.37 9.73 -0.13
C GLY A 151 10.65 8.93 -0.39
N ALA A 152 11.09 8.85 -1.65
CA ALA A 152 12.33 8.21 -2.04
C ALA A 152 13.57 8.87 -1.41
N ALA A 153 13.60 10.21 -1.36
CA ALA A 153 14.68 10.93 -0.70
C ALA A 153 14.80 10.57 0.78
N GLY A 154 13.67 10.42 1.48
CA GLY A 154 13.64 9.94 2.87
C GLY A 154 14.13 8.50 3.02
N GLU A 155 13.60 7.57 2.22
CA GLU A 155 14.02 6.16 2.23
C GLU A 155 15.52 5.99 1.96
N LEU A 156 16.07 6.77 1.01
CA LEU A 156 17.47 6.73 0.64
C LEU A 156 18.36 7.34 1.73
N ALA A 157 17.93 8.42 2.38
CA ALA A 157 18.62 8.99 3.53
C ALA A 157 18.71 7.99 4.69
N ASP A 158 17.64 7.23 4.92
CA ASP A 158 17.58 6.17 5.93
C ASP A 158 18.27 4.87 5.50
N ARG A 159 18.79 4.80 4.26
CA ARG A 159 19.43 3.63 3.63
C ARG A 159 18.54 2.38 3.59
N LYS A 160 17.24 2.58 3.45
CA LYS A 160 16.23 1.52 3.39
C LYS A 160 15.38 1.72 2.13
N PRO A 161 15.91 1.40 0.93
CA PRO A 161 15.16 1.58 -0.31
C PRO A 161 13.91 0.71 -0.29
N GLY A 162 12.77 1.32 -0.57
CA GLY A 162 11.46 0.68 -0.57
C GLY A 162 10.64 1.02 -1.80
N MET A 163 9.32 1.01 -1.63
CA MET A 163 8.36 1.23 -2.71
C MET A 163 8.46 2.64 -3.28
N MET A 164 8.69 3.66 -2.44
CA MET A 164 8.79 5.05 -2.92
C MET A 164 10.03 5.24 -3.78
N THR A 165 11.16 4.65 -3.40
CA THR A 165 12.40 4.68 -4.18
C THR A 165 12.22 4.03 -5.55
N LEU A 166 11.56 2.87 -5.64
CA LEU A 166 11.32 2.19 -6.91
C LEU A 166 10.40 3.00 -7.83
N ILE A 167 9.30 3.52 -7.31
CA ILE A 167 8.37 4.37 -8.08
C ILE A 167 9.10 5.63 -8.54
N SER A 168 9.82 6.31 -7.65
CA SER A 168 10.62 7.49 -7.95
C SER A 168 11.63 7.25 -9.06
N LEU A 169 12.32 6.11 -9.04
CA LEU A 169 13.26 5.73 -10.09
C LEU A 169 12.53 5.56 -11.43
N ALA A 170 11.42 4.82 -11.46
CA ALA A 170 10.64 4.59 -12.67
C ALA A 170 10.16 5.91 -13.30
N ILE A 171 9.54 6.80 -12.51
CA ILE A 171 9.04 8.08 -13.03
C ILE A 171 10.18 9.01 -13.46
N THR A 172 11.35 8.95 -12.81
CA THR A 172 12.51 9.78 -13.16
C THR A 172 13.13 9.31 -14.47
N VAL A 173 13.32 7.99 -14.64
CA VAL A 173 13.83 7.40 -15.88
C VAL A 173 12.87 7.68 -17.04
N ALA A 174 11.57 7.50 -16.82
CA ALA A 174 10.55 7.83 -17.81
C ALA A 174 10.60 9.33 -18.17
N PHE A 175 10.67 10.24 -17.19
CA PHE A 175 10.74 11.68 -17.45
C PHE A 175 12.00 12.10 -18.23
N VAL A 176 13.18 11.60 -17.85
CA VAL A 176 14.43 11.92 -18.56
C VAL A 176 14.40 11.38 -19.98
N THR A 177 13.87 10.17 -20.18
CA THR A 177 13.70 9.58 -21.52
C THR A 177 12.71 10.38 -22.37
N SER A 178 11.58 10.80 -21.78
CA SER A 178 10.58 11.65 -22.46
C SER A 178 11.17 13.00 -22.87
N LEU A 179 11.95 13.64 -21.99
CA LEU A 179 12.66 14.87 -22.33
C LEU A 179 13.65 14.64 -23.48
N ALA A 180 14.44 13.57 -23.40
CA ALA A 180 15.40 13.25 -24.46
C ALA A 180 14.69 12.99 -25.80
N SER A 181 13.56 12.28 -25.83
CA SER A 181 12.78 12.11 -27.05
C SER A 181 12.26 13.44 -27.59
N THR A 182 11.82 14.35 -26.72
CA THR A 182 11.34 15.68 -27.12
C THR A 182 12.42 16.51 -27.82
N PHE A 183 13.69 16.32 -27.46
CA PHE A 183 14.83 16.95 -28.13
C PHE A 183 15.36 16.15 -29.33
N GLY A 184 14.68 15.08 -29.74
CA GLY A 184 15.01 14.29 -30.93
C GLY A 184 16.08 13.22 -30.72
N TYR A 185 16.43 12.88 -29.48
CA TYR A 185 17.38 11.79 -29.21
C TYR A 185 16.77 10.40 -29.44
N PHE A 186 15.44 10.28 -29.34
CA PHE A 186 14.69 9.03 -29.52
C PHE A 186 13.40 9.28 -30.29
N GLN A 187 12.97 8.28 -31.06
CA GLN A 187 11.74 8.31 -31.87
C GLN A 187 10.56 7.60 -31.16
N VAL A 188 10.44 7.76 -29.83
CA VAL A 188 9.40 7.09 -29.03
C VAL A 188 8.79 8.09 -28.05
N GLU A 189 7.46 8.23 -28.07
CA GLU A 189 6.74 9.18 -27.23
C GLU A 189 6.33 8.56 -25.88
N ILE A 190 7.04 8.90 -24.80
CA ILE A 190 6.82 8.30 -23.46
C ILE A 190 5.97 9.20 -22.54
N TRP A 191 5.54 10.39 -23.00
CA TRP A 191 4.82 11.36 -22.17
C TRP A 191 3.50 10.84 -21.59
N TRP A 192 2.77 10.05 -22.38
CA TRP A 192 1.51 9.45 -21.96
C TRP A 192 1.73 8.33 -20.93
N GLU A 193 2.78 7.51 -21.09
CA GLU A 193 3.16 6.46 -20.14
C GLU A 193 3.57 7.07 -18.79
N LEU A 194 4.42 8.10 -18.81
CA LEU A 194 4.83 8.82 -17.61
C LEU A 194 3.61 9.40 -16.85
N SER A 195 2.72 10.07 -17.57
CA SER A 195 1.57 10.76 -16.97
C SER A 195 0.56 9.78 -16.38
N THR A 196 0.30 8.68 -17.10
CA THR A 196 -0.56 7.61 -16.59
C THR A 196 0.08 6.92 -15.39
N LEU A 197 1.36 6.51 -15.46
CA LEU A 197 2.10 5.89 -14.36
C LEU A 197 2.02 6.72 -13.08
N ILE A 198 2.25 8.04 -13.15
CA ILE A 198 2.12 8.91 -11.97
C ILE A 198 0.68 8.93 -11.46
N THR A 199 -0.29 9.07 -12.36
CA THR A 199 -1.71 9.15 -12.01
C THR A 199 -2.23 7.86 -11.35
N ILE A 200 -1.89 6.68 -11.88
CA ILE A 200 -2.28 5.40 -11.26
C ILE A 200 -1.55 5.15 -9.94
N MET A 201 -0.29 5.58 -9.80
CA MET A 201 0.42 5.47 -8.52
C MET A 201 -0.22 6.37 -7.45
N LEU A 202 -0.64 7.60 -7.80
CA LEU A 202 -1.38 8.47 -6.89
C LEU A 202 -2.73 7.87 -6.51
N LEU A 203 -3.44 7.27 -7.47
CA LEU A 203 -4.69 6.57 -7.23
C LEU A 203 -4.51 5.42 -6.24
N GLY A 204 -3.49 4.57 -6.44
CA GLY A 204 -3.20 3.44 -5.55
C GLY A 204 -2.97 3.89 -4.11
N HIS A 205 -2.11 4.88 -3.91
CA HIS A 205 -1.84 5.43 -2.58
C HIS A 205 -3.09 6.08 -1.95
N TRP A 206 -3.93 6.74 -2.75
CA TRP A 206 -5.19 7.28 -2.25
C TRP A 206 -6.16 6.17 -1.81
N LEU A 207 -6.30 5.09 -2.59
CA LEU A 207 -7.18 3.96 -2.29
C LEU A 207 -6.72 3.17 -1.05
N GLU A 208 -5.40 2.96 -0.91
CA GLU A 208 -4.82 2.32 0.27
C GLU A 208 -5.17 3.09 1.54
N MET A 209 -5.02 4.42 1.54
CA MET A 209 -5.33 5.23 2.72
C MET A 209 -6.83 5.31 3.00
N ARG A 210 -7.66 5.33 1.93
CA ARG A 210 -9.11 5.34 2.08
C ARG A 210 -9.62 4.04 2.72
N SER A 211 -9.06 2.89 2.38
CA SER A 211 -9.49 1.60 2.95
C SER A 211 -9.20 1.51 4.45
N ILE A 212 -8.03 1.99 4.89
CA ILE A 212 -7.65 2.02 6.32
C ILE A 212 -8.59 2.92 7.13
N ALA A 213 -8.94 4.09 6.57
CA ALA A 213 -9.85 5.03 7.24
C ALA A 213 -11.27 4.48 7.40
N GLN A 214 -11.73 3.64 6.46
CA GLN A 214 -13.05 3.00 6.52
C GLN A 214 -13.09 1.78 7.45
N ALA A 215 -11.97 1.09 7.68
CA ALA A 215 -11.92 -0.08 8.57
C ALA A 215 -11.86 0.26 10.07
N ARG A 216 -11.65 1.54 10.41
CA ARG A 216 -11.56 2.02 11.81
C ARG A 216 -12.82 2.75 12.31
N GLY A 217 -13.84 2.90 11.46
CA GLY A 217 -15.16 3.45 11.81
C GLY A 217 -16.22 2.36 11.75
#